data_AF-A0AAV8U519-F1
#
_entry.id   AF-A0AAV8U519-F1
#
_cell.length_a   1.000
_cell.length_b   1.000
_cell.length_c   1.000
_cell.angle_alpha   90.00
_cell.angle_beta   90.00
_cell.angle_gamma   90.00
#
_symmetry.space_group_name_H-M   'P 1'
#
loop_
_entity.id
_entity.type
_entity.pdbx_description
1 polymer ?
#
loop_
_entity_poly.entity_id
_entity_poly.type
_entity_poly.pdbx_seq_one_letter_code
_entity_poly.pdbx_strand_id
1 'polypeptide(L)'
;MNTVATAAALSLPSSLCKASKLNVRKGARGGLKVVAIFSEEGGMLEKKNTWSTIFDVEDPRSKMPQCKGKFLDVNQALEVARYDIQYCDWRARQDLLTIMLLHDKVVEVLNPLAREYKSIGTLKKDLAELQEELAQAHRQVHISEARVATALDKLAYMEELVNDRLLQDRSSTVCDQRSPSPSISTQSLDVMKRPKKSLNISGPVQLHNPRLKNFWYPVAFSIDLKGDTMIPIECFEEPWVIFRGKDGKPGCVRNTCAHRSCPLHLGSVNEGRIQCPYHGWEYTTDGKCEKMPSTRLLNVKIKSLPCCEQEGMIWIWPGADPPAVTLPSLLPPSGFQIHAEIVMELPVEHGLLLDNLLDLAHAPFTHTSTFAKGWSVPSLVKFLTPASGLQGYWDPYPIDMEFRPPCMVLSTIGISKPGRLEGQNTRQCSTHLHQLHVCLPSSRNKTRLLYRMSLDFAPLLRHIPFMKYMWRHFAEQVLNEDLRLVVGQQERMINGANVWNWPVSYDKLGVRYRLWRDAVEQGRKHLPFSESS
;
A
#
# COMPACT_ATOMS: atom_id res chain seq x y z
N MET A 1 70.75 2.33 -16.65
CA MET A 1 71.93 1.45 -16.86
C MET A 1 71.48 0.01 -16.62
N ASN A 2 71.73 -0.87 -17.60
CA ASN A 2 72.00 -2.32 -17.55
C ASN A 2 71.12 -3.27 -16.69
N THR A 3 70.66 -4.46 -17.11
CA THR A 3 70.36 -5.10 -18.43
C THR A 3 69.88 -6.55 -18.18
N VAL A 4 68.84 -7.04 -18.91
CA VAL A 4 68.66 -8.36 -19.59
C VAL A 4 69.09 -9.67 -18.85
N ALA A 5 68.31 -10.77 -18.73
CA ALA A 5 67.66 -11.66 -19.71
C ALA A 5 66.52 -12.49 -19.03
N THR A 6 65.36 -12.91 -19.58
CA THR A 6 65.00 -13.82 -20.71
C THR A 6 65.61 -15.23 -20.75
N ALA A 7 64.79 -16.27 -20.49
CA ALA A 7 64.65 -17.52 -21.29
C ALA A 7 63.58 -18.48 -20.68
N ALA A 8 63.15 -19.52 -21.40
CA ALA A 8 61.97 -20.35 -21.06
C ALA A 8 62.16 -21.87 -21.24
N ALA A 9 61.22 -22.62 -20.64
CA ALA A 9 60.64 -23.92 -21.06
C ALA A 9 61.31 -25.28 -20.71
N LEU A 10 60.42 -26.31 -20.73
CA LEU A 10 60.60 -27.78 -20.88
C LEU A 10 60.77 -28.72 -19.66
N SER A 11 59.62 -29.26 -19.21
CA SER A 11 59.24 -30.69 -19.05
C SER A 11 60.15 -31.79 -18.42
N LEU A 12 59.59 -32.43 -17.38
CA LEU A 12 59.53 -33.89 -17.02
C LEU A 12 60.70 -34.85 -17.34
N PRO A 13 61.08 -35.70 -16.36
CA PRO A 13 60.74 -37.15 -16.40
C PRO A 13 60.44 -37.71 -14.97
N SER A 14 60.03 -38.95 -14.65
CA SER A 14 59.40 -40.15 -15.24
C SER A 14 59.58 -41.31 -14.20
N SER A 15 58.67 -42.30 -14.12
CA SER A 15 58.83 -43.70 -13.61
C SER A 15 57.58 -44.12 -12.79
N LEU A 16 56.74 -45.10 -13.15
CA LEU A 16 56.94 -46.55 -13.40
C LEU A 16 57.40 -47.31 -12.12
N CYS A 17 56.89 -48.51 -11.75
CA CYS A 17 55.94 -49.45 -12.39
C CYS A 17 55.47 -50.54 -11.39
N LYS A 18 54.29 -51.17 -11.60
CA LYS A 18 54.10 -52.65 -11.54
C LYS A 18 52.68 -53.11 -11.91
N ALA A 19 52.58 -54.30 -12.49
CA ALA A 19 51.35 -55.00 -12.88
C ALA A 19 51.67 -56.53 -12.94
N SER A 20 50.83 -57.49 -13.35
CA SER A 20 49.45 -57.56 -13.87
C SER A 20 48.97 -59.02 -13.76
N LYS A 21 47.65 -59.32 -13.74
CA LYS A 21 47.14 -60.63 -14.23
C LYS A 21 45.64 -60.62 -14.55
N LEU A 22 45.23 -61.47 -15.50
CA LEU A 22 43.96 -61.40 -16.24
C LEU A 22 43.60 -62.80 -16.79
N ASN A 23 42.33 -63.23 -16.68
CA ASN A 23 41.63 -64.19 -17.56
C ASN A 23 40.15 -64.29 -17.08
N VAL A 24 39.07 -63.99 -17.83
CA VAL A 24 38.57 -64.34 -19.18
C VAL A 24 37.51 -65.47 -19.16
N ARG A 25 36.24 -65.08 -19.47
CA ARG A 25 35.14 -65.76 -20.23
C ARG A 25 33.76 -65.39 -19.65
N LYS A 26 32.66 -65.20 -20.41
CA LYS A 26 32.44 -64.87 -21.85
C LYS A 26 30.95 -64.50 -22.06
N GLY A 27 30.61 -63.32 -22.60
CA GLY A 27 29.22 -63.00 -23.00
C GLY A 27 29.02 -61.54 -23.44
N ALA A 28 28.51 -61.32 -24.66
CA ALA A 28 28.45 -60.00 -25.29
C ALA A 28 27.02 -59.55 -25.60
N ARG A 29 26.77 -58.24 -25.45
CA ARG A 29 26.06 -57.35 -26.40
C ARG A 29 26.27 -55.89 -25.97
N GLY A 30 26.37 -54.99 -26.95
CA GLY A 30 26.93 -53.65 -26.76
C GLY A 30 25.96 -52.58 -26.25
N GLY A 31 26.54 -51.52 -25.69
CA GLY A 31 25.89 -50.25 -25.32
C GLY A 31 26.96 -49.33 -24.72
N LEU A 32 27.01 -48.05 -25.13
CA LEU A 32 27.97 -47.10 -24.57
C LEU A 32 27.79 -46.97 -23.05
N LYS A 33 28.89 -46.98 -22.30
CA LYS A 33 28.94 -46.53 -20.91
C LYS A 33 29.77 -45.25 -20.82
N VAL A 34 29.15 -44.19 -20.31
CA VAL A 34 29.86 -43.03 -19.77
C VAL A 34 30.08 -43.29 -18.29
N VAL A 35 31.33 -43.12 -17.83
CA VAL A 35 31.68 -43.16 -16.40
C VAL A 35 31.99 -41.74 -15.98
N ALA A 36 31.24 -41.20 -15.02
CA ALA A 36 31.63 -40.01 -14.30
C ALA A 36 32.50 -40.44 -13.11
N ILE A 37 33.73 -39.91 -13.04
CA ILE A 37 34.60 -40.04 -11.88
C ILE A 37 34.17 -38.96 -10.90
N PHE A 38 33.77 -39.33 -9.68
CA PHE A 38 33.61 -38.36 -8.61
C PHE A 38 35.00 -37.91 -8.14
N SER A 39 35.27 -36.61 -8.25
CA SER A 39 36.42 -36.01 -7.59
C SER A 39 36.06 -35.81 -6.12
N GLU A 40 36.77 -36.47 -5.21
CA GLU A 40 36.83 -36.01 -3.83
C GLU A 40 37.68 -34.72 -3.80
N GLU A 41 37.03 -33.57 -3.73
CA GLU A 41 37.70 -32.38 -3.18
C GLU A 41 37.50 -32.36 -1.66
N GLY A 42 38.61 -32.25 -0.94
CA GLY A 42 38.67 -32.43 0.51
C GLY A 42 37.94 -31.33 1.29
N GLY A 43 37.43 -31.71 2.46
CA GLY A 43 36.61 -30.82 3.27
C GLY A 43 37.33 -29.59 3.82
N MET A 44 36.58 -28.48 3.90
CA MET A 44 36.82 -27.42 4.87
C MET A 44 35.85 -27.58 6.05
N LEU A 45 36.32 -27.24 7.24
CA LEU A 45 35.60 -27.40 8.51
C LEU A 45 34.26 -26.66 8.51
N GLU A 46 33.14 -27.38 8.52
CA GLU A 46 31.83 -26.76 8.72
C GLU A 46 31.69 -26.24 10.16
N LYS A 47 31.67 -24.91 10.30
CA LYS A 47 30.87 -24.30 11.37
C LYS A 47 29.40 -24.61 11.05
N LYS A 48 28.77 -25.51 11.82
CA LYS A 48 27.33 -25.79 11.71
C LYS A 48 26.54 -24.48 11.71
N ASN A 49 25.99 -24.13 10.55
CA ASN A 49 25.19 -22.92 10.42
C ASN A 49 23.76 -23.23 10.88
N THR A 50 23.24 -22.45 11.84
CA THR A 50 21.96 -22.67 12.53
C THR A 50 20.78 -22.84 11.57
N TRP A 51 20.85 -22.19 10.40
CA TRP A 51 19.82 -22.27 9.35
C TRP A 51 19.73 -23.62 8.65
N SER A 52 20.84 -24.35 8.49
CA SER A 52 20.82 -25.67 7.82
C SER A 52 19.89 -26.64 8.56
N THR A 53 19.95 -26.69 9.89
CA THR A 53 19.05 -27.48 10.74
C THR A 53 17.57 -27.11 10.69
N ILE A 54 17.19 -25.96 10.12
CA ILE A 54 15.79 -25.49 10.02
C ILE A 54 15.19 -25.81 8.64
N PHE A 55 16.02 -25.87 7.60
CA PHE A 55 15.60 -26.02 6.20
C PHE A 55 16.06 -27.33 5.54
N ASP A 56 16.75 -28.21 6.27
CA ASP A 56 17.07 -29.56 5.82
C ASP A 56 15.79 -30.41 5.74
N VAL A 57 15.37 -30.70 4.50
CA VAL A 57 14.18 -31.48 4.16
C VAL A 57 14.58 -32.41 3.01
N GLU A 58 14.17 -33.68 3.06
CA GLU A 58 14.53 -34.66 2.03
C GLU A 58 13.95 -34.28 0.65
N ASP A 59 14.72 -34.47 -0.44
CA ASP A 59 14.25 -34.24 -1.81
C ASP A 59 13.08 -35.21 -2.14
N PRO A 60 11.86 -34.72 -2.40
CA PRO A 60 10.69 -35.56 -2.66
C PRO A 60 10.85 -36.47 -3.88
N ARG A 61 11.70 -36.10 -4.85
CA ARG A 61 11.92 -36.89 -6.08
C ARG A 61 12.58 -38.24 -5.82
N SER A 62 13.24 -38.40 -4.67
CA SER A 62 13.77 -39.69 -4.21
C SER A 62 12.67 -40.75 -3.98
N LYS A 63 11.43 -40.32 -3.75
CA LYS A 63 10.26 -41.17 -3.45
C LYS A 63 9.25 -41.24 -4.59
N MET A 64 9.50 -40.53 -5.70
CA MET A 64 8.58 -40.44 -6.84
C MET A 64 8.57 -41.76 -7.68
N PRO A 65 7.40 -42.35 -7.97
CA PRO A 65 7.30 -43.51 -8.86
C PRO A 65 7.71 -43.17 -10.30
N GLN A 66 8.71 -43.88 -10.86
CA GLN A 66 9.16 -43.66 -12.24
C GLN A 66 8.24 -44.31 -13.29
N CYS A 67 7.15 -43.62 -13.66
CA CYS A 67 6.25 -44.06 -14.73
C CYS A 67 6.84 -43.83 -16.13
N LYS A 68 7.56 -44.83 -16.67
CA LYS A 68 8.07 -44.79 -18.05
C LYS A 68 6.97 -44.98 -19.10
N GLY A 69 6.40 -43.88 -19.57
CA GLY A 69 5.78 -43.78 -20.91
C GLY A 69 4.48 -44.57 -21.13
N LYS A 70 3.57 -44.59 -20.16
CA LYS A 70 2.17 -45.01 -20.37
C LYS A 70 1.21 -43.92 -19.90
N PHE A 71 0.01 -43.88 -20.47
CA PHE A 71 -1.07 -43.02 -19.98
C PHE A 71 -1.33 -43.28 -18.49
N LEU A 72 -1.33 -42.23 -17.69
CA LEU A 72 -1.61 -42.28 -16.27
C LEU A 72 -3.12 -42.29 -16.04
N ASP A 73 -3.59 -43.12 -15.11
CA ASP A 73 -4.94 -42.97 -14.55
C ASP A 73 -5.06 -41.64 -13.78
N VAL A 74 -6.29 -41.14 -13.60
CA VAL A 74 -6.56 -39.87 -12.88
C VAL A 74 -5.92 -39.85 -11.49
N ASN A 75 -5.98 -40.97 -10.76
CA ASN A 75 -5.37 -41.07 -9.42
C ASN A 75 -3.84 -41.03 -9.48
N GLN A 76 -3.24 -41.59 -10.53
CA GLN A 76 -1.79 -41.56 -10.74
C GLN A 76 -1.31 -40.18 -11.20
N ALA A 77 -2.11 -39.47 -12.00
CA ALA A 77 -1.85 -38.08 -12.38
C ALA A 77 -1.92 -37.13 -11.17
N LEU A 78 -2.89 -37.35 -10.26
CA LEU A 78 -2.99 -36.62 -8.99
C LEU A 78 -1.81 -36.89 -8.05
N GLU A 79 -1.35 -38.15 -7.94
CA GLU A 79 -0.12 -38.49 -7.21
C GLU A 79 1.10 -37.77 -7.79
N VAL A 80 1.31 -37.79 -9.12
CA VAL A 80 2.42 -37.07 -9.77
C VAL A 80 2.34 -35.57 -9.51
N ALA A 81 1.17 -34.95 -9.67
CA ALA A 81 0.98 -33.53 -9.36
C ALA A 81 1.27 -33.20 -7.88
N ARG A 82 0.93 -34.11 -6.96
CA ARG A 82 1.23 -33.97 -5.53
C ARG A 82 2.73 -34.01 -5.24
N TYR A 83 3.48 -34.92 -5.87
CA TYR A 83 4.94 -34.97 -5.75
C TYR A 83 5.61 -33.76 -6.41
N ASP A 84 5.10 -33.25 -7.54
CA ASP A 84 5.59 -32.02 -8.17
C ASP A 84 5.37 -30.78 -7.28
N ILE A 85 4.20 -30.66 -6.63
CA ILE A 85 3.92 -29.60 -5.64
C ILE A 85 4.85 -29.70 -4.43
N GLN A 86 5.05 -30.90 -3.88
CA GLN A 86 6.02 -31.13 -2.80
C GLN A 86 7.45 -30.78 -3.21
N TYR A 87 7.84 -31.09 -4.44
CA TYR A 87 9.14 -30.70 -4.98
C TYR A 87 9.27 -29.18 -5.14
N CYS A 88 8.20 -28.47 -5.51
CA CYS A 88 8.19 -27.01 -5.57
C CYS A 88 8.33 -26.36 -4.20
N ASP A 89 7.64 -26.87 -3.17
CA ASP A 89 7.82 -26.43 -1.77
C ASP A 89 9.25 -26.69 -1.27
N TRP A 90 9.77 -27.90 -1.50
CA TRP A 90 11.17 -28.23 -1.20
C TRP A 90 12.16 -27.28 -1.88
N ARG A 91 11.98 -27.02 -3.19
CA ARG A 91 12.84 -26.13 -3.96
C ARG A 91 12.77 -24.69 -3.43
N ALA A 92 11.57 -24.19 -3.12
CA ALA A 92 11.38 -22.87 -2.54
C ALA A 92 12.08 -22.73 -1.17
N ARG A 93 12.06 -23.77 -0.33
CA ARG A 93 12.81 -23.79 0.95
C ARG A 93 14.32 -23.79 0.75
N GLN A 94 14.83 -24.51 -0.24
CA GLN A 94 16.26 -24.51 -0.59
C GLN A 94 16.70 -23.15 -1.17
N ASP A 95 15.85 -22.51 -1.97
CA ASP A 95 16.11 -21.18 -2.51
C ASP A 95 16.08 -20.13 -1.37
N LEU A 96 15.14 -20.25 -0.42
CA LEU A 96 15.09 -19.40 0.78
C LEU A 96 16.33 -19.60 1.69
N LEU A 97 16.74 -20.83 1.95
CA LEU A 97 17.97 -21.15 2.67
C LEU A 97 19.18 -20.50 1.97
N THR A 98 19.25 -20.58 0.64
CA THR A 98 20.31 -19.95 -0.15
C THR A 98 20.30 -18.42 0.04
N ILE A 99 19.13 -17.78 0.00
CA ILE A 99 18.98 -16.34 0.27
C ILE A 99 19.45 -15.98 1.69
N MET A 100 19.11 -16.78 2.71
CA MET A 100 19.52 -16.52 4.09
C MET A 100 21.05 -16.70 4.28
N LEU A 101 21.64 -17.73 3.67
CA LEU A 101 23.10 -17.93 3.67
C LEU A 101 23.84 -16.82 2.92
N LEU A 102 23.27 -16.29 1.84
CA LEU A 102 23.79 -15.12 1.14
C LEU A 102 23.62 -13.84 1.97
N HIS A 103 22.50 -13.69 2.70
CA HIS A 103 22.29 -12.55 3.60
C HIS A 103 23.32 -12.53 4.73
N ASP A 104 23.57 -13.66 5.39
CA ASP A 104 24.61 -13.77 6.42
C ASP A 104 26.01 -13.43 5.85
N LYS A 105 26.34 -13.92 4.64
CA LYS A 105 27.58 -13.52 3.93
C LYS A 105 27.63 -12.03 3.62
N VAL A 106 26.54 -11.40 3.21
CA VAL A 106 26.46 -9.95 2.97
C VAL A 106 26.67 -9.18 4.27
N VAL A 107 26.11 -9.65 5.39
CA VAL A 107 26.35 -9.08 6.72
C VAL A 107 27.82 -9.25 7.15
N GLU A 108 28.44 -10.41 6.91
CA GLU A 108 29.88 -10.64 7.14
C GLU A 108 30.77 -9.76 6.22
N VAL A 109 30.33 -9.44 5.00
CA VAL A 109 31.04 -8.58 4.03
C VAL A 109 30.85 -7.08 4.30
N LEU A 110 29.75 -6.68 4.97
CA LEU A 110 29.46 -5.29 5.36
C LEU A 110 30.01 -4.93 6.75
N ASN A 111 30.11 -5.89 7.67
CA ASN A 111 30.72 -5.70 9.00
C ASN A 111 32.18 -5.15 9.03
N PRO A 112 33.04 -5.32 8.00
CA PRO A 112 34.36 -4.67 7.92
C PRO A 112 34.29 -3.13 7.85
N LEU A 113 33.12 -2.52 7.63
CA LEU A 113 32.92 -1.08 7.88
C LEU A 113 33.19 -0.68 9.35
N ALA A 114 33.20 -1.63 10.28
CA ALA A 114 33.62 -1.43 11.67
C ALA A 114 35.11 -1.78 11.93
N ARG A 115 35.81 -2.45 11.02
CA ARG A 115 37.25 -2.79 11.12
C ARG A 115 37.94 -2.84 9.75
N GLU A 116 38.53 -1.69 9.41
CA GLU A 116 39.65 -1.44 8.47
C GLU A 116 39.56 -1.91 6.99
N TYR A 117 39.52 -0.92 6.10
CA TYR A 117 40.08 -0.88 4.74
C TYR A 117 39.91 -2.12 3.82
N LYS A 118 38.70 -2.30 3.29
CA LYS A 118 38.54 -2.63 1.86
C LYS A 118 38.51 -1.34 1.03
N SER A 119 39.12 -1.34 -0.17
CA SER A 119 39.06 -0.16 -1.04
C SER A 119 37.61 0.13 -1.49
N ILE A 120 37.28 1.41 -1.67
CA ILE A 120 35.96 1.85 -2.14
C ILE A 120 35.64 1.25 -3.52
N GLY A 121 36.66 1.03 -4.36
CA GLY A 121 36.52 0.39 -5.67
C GLY A 121 36.09 -1.08 -5.59
N THR A 122 36.71 -1.87 -4.70
CA THR A 122 36.31 -3.26 -4.47
C THR A 122 34.92 -3.36 -3.88
N LEU A 123 34.57 -2.54 -2.87
CA LEU A 123 33.21 -2.52 -2.31
C LEU A 123 32.14 -2.18 -3.36
N LYS A 124 32.43 -1.24 -4.27
CA LYS A 124 31.51 -0.88 -5.36
C LYS A 124 31.33 -2.00 -6.40
N LYS A 125 32.37 -2.81 -6.65
CA LYS A 125 32.29 -3.98 -7.52
C LYS A 125 31.49 -5.10 -6.86
N ASP A 126 31.83 -5.46 -5.63
CA ASP A 126 31.15 -6.50 -4.85
C ASP A 126 29.64 -6.19 -4.74
N LEU A 127 29.27 -4.91 -4.50
CA LEU A 127 27.87 -4.48 -4.43
C LEU A 127 27.12 -4.60 -5.79
N ALA A 128 27.82 -4.35 -6.90
CA ALA A 128 27.22 -4.45 -8.24
C ALA A 128 26.98 -5.92 -8.64
N GLU A 129 27.93 -6.82 -8.34
CA GLU A 129 27.77 -8.27 -8.55
C GLU A 129 26.61 -8.82 -7.70
N LEU A 130 26.49 -8.41 -6.44
CA LEU A 130 25.35 -8.77 -5.59
C LEU A 130 24.00 -8.22 -6.08
N GLN A 131 23.97 -7.03 -6.68
CA GLN A 131 22.75 -6.47 -7.30
C GLN A 131 22.33 -7.27 -8.55
N GLU A 132 23.28 -7.73 -9.35
CA GLU A 132 23.04 -8.60 -10.51
C GLU A 132 22.48 -9.97 -10.06
N GLU A 133 23.11 -10.61 -9.07
CA GLU A 133 22.65 -11.89 -8.49
C GLU A 133 21.24 -11.76 -7.89
N LEU A 134 20.95 -10.70 -7.13
CA LEU A 134 19.61 -10.44 -6.57
C LEU A 134 18.56 -10.22 -7.68
N ALA A 135 18.92 -9.54 -8.76
CA ALA A 135 18.04 -9.37 -9.92
C ALA A 135 17.82 -10.68 -10.69
N GLN A 136 18.79 -11.59 -10.73
CA GLN A 136 18.61 -12.94 -11.26
C GLN A 136 17.70 -13.79 -10.36
N ALA A 137 17.87 -13.72 -9.03
CA ALA A 137 17.01 -14.41 -8.08
C ALA A 137 15.54 -13.95 -8.17
N HIS A 138 15.27 -12.64 -8.21
CA HIS A 138 13.90 -12.12 -8.42
C HIS A 138 13.28 -12.57 -9.75
N ARG A 139 14.05 -12.59 -10.85
CA ARG A 139 13.56 -13.13 -12.13
C ARG A 139 13.20 -14.61 -12.02
N GLN A 140 13.97 -15.40 -11.28
CA GLN A 140 13.66 -16.81 -11.05
C GLN A 140 12.40 -17.02 -10.19
N VAL A 141 12.16 -16.16 -9.19
CA VAL A 141 10.92 -16.17 -8.40
C VAL A 141 9.70 -15.90 -9.29
N HIS A 142 9.73 -14.89 -10.16
CA HIS A 142 8.63 -14.63 -11.09
C HIS A 142 8.42 -15.75 -12.12
N ILE A 143 9.48 -16.43 -12.56
CA ILE A 143 9.37 -17.63 -13.41
C ILE A 143 8.69 -18.78 -12.66
N SER A 144 9.01 -18.97 -11.38
CA SER A 144 8.35 -19.97 -10.52
C SER A 144 6.89 -19.63 -10.24
N GLU A 145 6.58 -18.36 -9.97
CA GLU A 145 5.22 -17.83 -9.82
C GLU A 145 4.36 -18.10 -11.06
N ALA A 146 4.87 -17.78 -12.26
CA ALA A 146 4.19 -18.06 -13.52
C ALA A 146 3.96 -19.57 -13.77
N ARG A 147 4.90 -20.43 -13.33
CA ARG A 147 4.75 -21.89 -13.40
C ARG A 147 3.67 -22.40 -12.44
N VAL A 148 3.60 -21.86 -11.22
CA VAL A 148 2.55 -22.20 -10.25
C VAL A 148 1.17 -21.75 -10.76
N ALA A 149 1.04 -20.55 -11.30
CA ALA A 149 -0.19 -20.08 -11.93
C ALA A 149 -0.63 -21.02 -13.07
N THR A 150 0.29 -21.39 -13.96
CA THR A 150 0.02 -22.33 -15.06
C THR A 150 -0.38 -23.73 -14.56
N ALA A 151 0.14 -24.16 -13.41
CA ALA A 151 -0.22 -25.45 -12.79
C ALA A 151 -1.62 -25.40 -12.15
N LEU A 152 -1.97 -24.28 -11.50
CA LEU A 152 -3.30 -24.04 -10.95
C LEU A 152 -4.37 -23.98 -12.05
N ASP A 153 -4.11 -23.30 -13.17
CA ASP A 153 -5.02 -23.28 -14.33
C ASP A 153 -5.26 -24.68 -14.91
N LYS A 154 -4.22 -25.53 -14.96
CA LYS A 154 -4.34 -26.92 -15.39
C LYS A 154 -5.14 -27.77 -14.40
N LEU A 155 -4.97 -27.56 -13.10
CA LEU A 155 -5.75 -28.25 -12.06
C LEU A 155 -7.22 -27.85 -12.14
N ALA A 156 -7.53 -26.56 -12.31
CA ALA A 156 -8.90 -26.08 -12.50
C ALA A 156 -9.56 -26.68 -13.77
N TYR A 157 -8.81 -26.73 -14.88
CA TYR A 157 -9.28 -27.38 -16.11
C TYR A 157 -9.52 -28.90 -15.93
N MET A 158 -8.65 -29.60 -15.18
CA MET A 158 -8.85 -31.01 -14.87
C MET A 158 -10.04 -31.24 -13.94
N GLU A 159 -10.28 -30.35 -12.97
CA GLU A 159 -11.44 -30.39 -12.08
C GLU A 159 -12.75 -30.18 -12.84
N GLU A 160 -12.79 -29.24 -13.80
CA GLU A 160 -13.91 -29.03 -14.72
C GLU A 160 -14.18 -30.30 -15.55
N LEU A 161 -13.15 -30.91 -16.14
CA LEU A 161 -13.24 -32.14 -16.93
C LEU A 161 -13.71 -33.37 -16.13
N VAL A 162 -13.32 -33.47 -14.86
CA VAL A 162 -13.76 -34.53 -13.95
C VAL A 162 -15.22 -34.31 -13.52
N ASN A 163 -15.61 -33.08 -13.21
CA ASN A 163 -17.00 -32.75 -12.88
C ASN A 163 -17.94 -32.99 -14.07
N ASP A 164 -17.54 -32.64 -15.30
CA ASP A 164 -18.33 -32.93 -16.51
C ASP A 164 -18.52 -34.43 -16.75
N ARG A 165 -17.49 -35.26 -16.52
CA ARG A 165 -17.65 -36.73 -16.57
C ARG A 165 -18.58 -37.27 -15.49
N LEU A 166 -18.47 -36.79 -14.25
CA LEU A 166 -19.35 -37.19 -13.15
C LEU A 166 -20.81 -36.80 -13.40
N LEU A 167 -21.05 -35.70 -14.11
CA LEU A 167 -22.39 -35.29 -14.57
C LEU A 167 -22.90 -36.17 -15.71
N GLN A 168 -22.04 -36.60 -16.64
CA GLN A 168 -22.40 -37.56 -17.71
C GLN A 168 -22.72 -38.95 -17.15
N ASP A 169 -21.91 -39.49 -16.23
CA ASP A 169 -22.17 -40.79 -15.59
C ASP A 169 -23.49 -40.78 -14.78
N ARG A 170 -23.78 -39.68 -14.07
CA ARG A 170 -25.10 -39.48 -13.41
C ARG A 170 -26.27 -39.37 -14.39
N SER A 171 -26.04 -38.84 -15.58
CA SER A 171 -27.08 -38.72 -16.62
C SER A 171 -27.37 -40.08 -17.27
N SER A 172 -26.37 -40.95 -17.39
CA SER A 172 -26.51 -42.30 -17.96
C SER A 172 -27.26 -43.30 -17.06
N THR A 173 -27.51 -42.97 -15.79
CA THR A 173 -28.22 -43.86 -14.84
C THR A 173 -29.73 -43.59 -14.72
N VAL A 174 -30.26 -42.54 -15.36
CA VAL A 174 -31.71 -42.22 -15.35
C VAL A 174 -32.19 -41.67 -16.69
N CYS A 175 -32.37 -42.53 -17.69
CA CYS A 175 -33.51 -42.47 -18.62
C CYS A 175 -33.50 -43.70 -19.55
N ASP A 176 -34.46 -44.60 -19.37
CA ASP A 176 -34.77 -45.61 -20.37
C ASP A 176 -36.30 -45.64 -20.53
N GLN A 177 -36.82 -45.08 -21.64
CA GLN A 177 -38.01 -45.49 -22.41
C GLN A 177 -38.48 -44.41 -23.42
N ARG A 178 -38.35 -44.77 -24.70
CA ARG A 178 -39.19 -44.40 -25.88
C ARG A 178 -39.17 -42.96 -26.46
N SER A 179 -38.82 -42.94 -27.74
CA SER A 179 -38.94 -41.91 -28.78
C SER A 179 -40.23 -42.17 -29.65
N PRO A 180 -40.55 -41.46 -30.77
CA PRO A 180 -39.78 -40.41 -31.49
C PRO A 180 -40.55 -39.21 -32.15
N SER A 181 -39.76 -38.21 -32.59
CA SER A 181 -39.95 -37.40 -33.83
C SER A 181 -40.92 -36.16 -33.82
N PRO A 182 -40.87 -35.24 -34.83
CA PRO A 182 -39.97 -34.07 -34.73
C PRO A 182 -40.53 -32.71 -35.24
N SER A 183 -40.03 -31.57 -34.73
CA SER A 183 -40.00 -30.30 -35.50
C SER A 183 -39.10 -29.19 -34.92
N ILE A 184 -38.07 -28.86 -35.70
CA ILE A 184 -37.34 -27.59 -35.87
C ILE A 184 -37.81 -26.38 -35.02
N SER A 185 -36.91 -25.85 -34.17
CA SER A 185 -36.54 -24.42 -34.21
C SER A 185 -35.17 -24.19 -33.55
N THR A 186 -34.38 -23.28 -34.14
CA THR A 186 -32.98 -23.04 -33.76
C THR A 186 -32.89 -21.83 -32.85
N GLN A 187 -32.52 -22.02 -31.58
CA GLN A 187 -32.04 -20.92 -30.73
C GLN A 187 -30.80 -21.37 -29.94
N SER A 188 -29.69 -20.69 -30.20
CA SER A 188 -28.47 -20.82 -29.41
C SER A 188 -28.68 -20.24 -28.02
N LEU A 189 -28.45 -21.05 -26.99
CA LEU A 189 -28.34 -20.57 -25.61
C LEU A 189 -27.03 -19.80 -25.45
N ASP A 190 -27.08 -18.52 -25.82
CA ASP A 190 -26.01 -17.57 -25.60
C ASP A 190 -25.84 -17.39 -24.09
N VAL A 191 -24.75 -17.94 -23.53
CA VAL A 191 -24.46 -17.84 -22.10
C VAL A 191 -24.12 -16.39 -21.80
N MET A 192 -25.12 -15.63 -21.34
CA MET A 192 -24.96 -14.27 -20.86
C MET A 192 -23.94 -14.22 -19.73
N LYS A 193 -22.67 -14.00 -20.08
CA LYS A 193 -21.65 -13.46 -19.18
C LYS A 193 -22.21 -12.14 -18.66
N ARG A 194 -22.76 -12.16 -17.44
CA ARG A 194 -23.13 -10.93 -16.72
C ARG A 194 -21.93 -9.99 -16.76
N PRO A 195 -22.03 -8.78 -17.34
CA PRO A 195 -20.91 -7.87 -17.35
C PRO A 195 -20.58 -7.52 -15.91
N LYS A 196 -19.36 -7.85 -15.47
CA LYS A 196 -18.80 -7.27 -14.25
C LYS A 196 -18.81 -5.76 -14.49
N LYS A 197 -19.69 -5.03 -13.80
CA LYS A 197 -19.78 -3.56 -13.91
C LYS A 197 -18.42 -3.00 -13.54
N SER A 198 -17.66 -2.50 -14.52
CA SER A 198 -16.47 -1.71 -14.24
C SER A 198 -16.94 -0.48 -13.47
N LEU A 199 -16.50 -0.36 -12.23
CA LEU A 199 -16.65 0.86 -11.46
C LEU A 199 -15.75 1.92 -12.11
N ASN A 200 -16.31 2.68 -13.05
CA ASN A 200 -15.57 3.67 -13.84
C ASN A 200 -15.39 4.98 -13.05
N ILE A 201 -14.76 4.83 -11.89
CA ILE A 201 -14.55 5.85 -10.84
C ILE A 201 -13.25 6.66 -11.11
N SER A 202 -12.51 6.28 -12.16
CA SER A 202 -11.37 7.05 -12.69
C SER A 202 -11.15 6.82 -14.17
N GLY A 203 -11.73 7.72 -14.97
CA GLY A 203 -10.99 8.25 -16.11
C GLY A 203 -9.86 9.19 -15.65
N PRO A 204 -9.16 9.89 -16.57
CA PRO A 204 -8.10 10.84 -16.22
C PRO A 204 -8.61 11.95 -15.27
N VAL A 205 -7.68 12.51 -14.48
CA VAL A 205 -7.94 13.43 -13.35
C VAL A 205 -9.00 14.50 -13.67
N GLN A 206 -10.22 14.26 -13.19
CA GLN A 206 -11.38 15.10 -13.51
C GLN A 206 -11.43 16.37 -12.65
N LEU A 207 -12.19 17.35 -13.12
CA LEU A 207 -12.63 18.46 -12.28
C LEU A 207 -13.41 17.90 -11.08
N HIS A 208 -13.14 18.39 -9.86
CA HIS A 208 -13.93 18.03 -8.69
C HIS A 208 -15.41 18.37 -8.93
N ASN A 209 -16.28 17.38 -8.80
CA ASN A 209 -17.71 17.57 -8.97
C ASN A 209 -18.23 18.61 -7.95
N PRO A 210 -19.00 19.64 -8.37
CA PRO A 210 -19.51 20.67 -7.47
C PRO A 210 -20.27 20.14 -6.25
N ARG A 211 -20.91 18.97 -6.37
CA ARG A 211 -21.64 18.30 -5.27
C ARG A 211 -20.73 17.90 -4.11
N LEU A 212 -19.45 17.60 -4.38
CA LEU A 212 -18.46 17.29 -3.35
C LEU A 212 -18.11 18.52 -2.49
N LYS A 213 -18.37 19.74 -2.98
CA LYS A 213 -18.18 20.97 -2.17
C LYS A 213 -19.26 21.14 -1.08
N ASN A 214 -20.41 20.50 -1.19
CA ASN A 214 -21.56 20.66 -0.29
C ASN A 214 -21.42 19.82 1.00
N PHE A 215 -20.27 19.96 1.67
CA PHE A 215 -19.96 19.33 2.96
C PHE A 215 -19.14 20.29 3.82
N TRP A 216 -19.09 20.03 5.13
CA TRP A 216 -18.15 20.69 6.03
C TRP A 216 -16.75 20.07 5.91
N TYR A 217 -15.74 20.92 5.74
CA TYR A 217 -14.33 20.53 5.61
C TYR A 217 -13.48 21.12 6.75
N PRO A 218 -12.75 20.30 7.52
CA PRO A 218 -11.71 20.79 8.43
C PRO A 218 -10.49 21.24 7.61
N VAL A 219 -9.95 22.43 7.88
CA VAL A 219 -8.92 23.06 7.04
C VAL A 219 -7.68 23.57 7.78
N ALA A 220 -7.80 23.82 9.08
CA ALA A 220 -6.70 24.14 9.97
C ALA A 220 -7.04 23.72 11.41
N PHE A 221 -6.02 23.50 12.24
CA PHE A 221 -6.22 23.38 13.68
C PHE A 221 -6.43 24.77 14.30
N SER A 222 -7.30 24.85 15.31
CA SER A 222 -7.59 26.09 16.05
C SER A 222 -6.35 26.76 16.64
N ILE A 223 -5.36 25.94 17.06
CA ILE A 223 -4.11 26.37 17.70
C ILE A 223 -3.15 27.09 16.75
N ASP A 224 -3.23 26.80 15.44
CA ASP A 224 -2.41 27.45 14.43
C ASP A 224 -2.93 28.86 14.10
N LEU A 225 -4.24 29.08 14.26
CA LEU A 225 -4.91 30.35 13.94
C LEU A 225 -4.94 31.27 15.17
N LYS A 226 -3.91 32.09 15.34
CA LYS A 226 -3.84 33.17 16.35
C LYS A 226 -4.54 34.44 15.85
N GLY A 227 -4.90 35.34 16.76
CA GLY A 227 -5.71 36.53 16.48
C GLY A 227 -5.10 37.53 15.49
N ASP A 228 -3.78 37.58 15.40
CA ASP A 228 -2.97 38.44 14.52
C ASP A 228 -2.45 37.72 13.26
N THR A 229 -2.65 36.40 13.18
CA THR A 229 -2.15 35.56 12.08
C THR A 229 -3.23 35.25 11.05
N MET A 230 -2.77 34.79 9.89
CA MET A 230 -3.64 34.31 8.81
C MET A 230 -3.06 33.04 8.20
N ILE A 231 -3.94 32.12 7.80
CA ILE A 231 -3.58 30.83 7.20
C ILE A 231 -4.09 30.83 5.76
N PRO A 232 -3.21 30.93 4.74
CA PRO A 232 -3.60 30.66 3.36
C PRO A 232 -3.89 29.16 3.20
N ILE A 233 -4.95 28.83 2.47
CA ILE A 233 -5.29 27.46 2.07
C ILE A 233 -5.68 27.45 0.59
N GLU A 234 -5.51 26.31 -0.08
CA GLU A 234 -6.13 26.01 -1.36
C GLU A 234 -7.20 24.93 -1.11
N CYS A 235 -8.41 25.12 -1.64
CA CYS A 235 -9.53 24.18 -1.47
C CYS A 235 -10.38 24.16 -2.74
N PHE A 236 -10.47 23.02 -3.41
CA PHE A 236 -11.09 22.84 -4.73
C PHE A 236 -10.61 23.82 -5.82
N GLU A 237 -9.29 23.92 -6.01
CA GLU A 237 -8.62 24.83 -6.97
C GLU A 237 -8.90 26.33 -6.71
N GLU A 238 -9.47 26.67 -5.55
CA GLU A 238 -9.81 28.02 -5.13
C GLU A 238 -8.89 28.48 -3.97
N PRO A 239 -8.20 29.64 -4.08
CA PRO A 239 -7.32 30.15 -3.03
C PRO A 239 -8.09 30.94 -1.97
N TRP A 240 -7.94 30.55 -0.71
CA TRP A 240 -8.61 31.15 0.45
C TRP A 240 -7.61 31.58 1.51
N VAL A 241 -8.05 32.43 2.42
CA VAL A 241 -7.28 32.84 3.60
C VAL A 241 -8.21 32.89 4.81
N ILE A 242 -7.76 32.24 5.87
CA ILE A 242 -8.44 32.16 7.16
C ILE A 242 -7.79 33.15 8.11
N PHE A 243 -8.57 33.93 8.85
CA PHE A 243 -8.11 34.83 9.91
C PHE A 243 -9.20 34.99 10.98
N ARG A 244 -8.88 35.54 12.16
CA ARG A 244 -9.88 35.82 13.20
C ARG A 244 -10.40 37.25 13.11
N GLY A 245 -11.71 37.40 13.31
CA GLY A 245 -12.38 38.68 13.48
C GLY A 245 -12.08 39.32 14.84
N LYS A 246 -12.56 40.55 15.05
CA LYS A 246 -12.40 41.29 16.33
C LYS A 246 -13.12 40.61 17.50
N ASP A 247 -14.12 39.79 17.20
CA ASP A 247 -14.84 38.94 18.15
C ASP A 247 -14.16 37.58 18.40
N GLY A 248 -12.96 37.37 17.84
CA GLY A 248 -12.18 36.14 17.96
C GLY A 248 -12.64 34.99 17.05
N LYS A 249 -13.77 35.11 16.35
CA LYS A 249 -14.29 34.02 15.51
C LYS A 249 -13.51 33.93 14.19
N PRO A 250 -13.29 32.72 13.65
CA PRO A 250 -12.64 32.58 12.35
C PRO A 250 -13.56 33.05 11.21
N GLY A 251 -12.97 33.64 10.18
CA GLY A 251 -13.58 33.86 8.88
C GLY A 251 -12.70 33.31 7.77
N CYS A 252 -13.32 32.89 6.67
CA CYS A 252 -12.63 32.41 5.48
C CYS A 252 -13.05 33.26 4.27
N VAL A 253 -12.09 33.97 3.68
CA VAL A 253 -12.33 34.86 2.53
C VAL A 253 -11.43 34.50 1.35
N ARG A 254 -11.84 34.88 0.15
CA ARG A 254 -11.06 34.72 -1.07
C ARG A 254 -9.70 35.39 -0.89
N ASN A 255 -8.61 34.69 -1.15
CA ASN A 255 -7.24 35.21 -1.02
C ASN A 255 -6.85 36.08 -2.23
N THR A 256 -7.70 37.04 -2.56
CA THR A 256 -7.63 37.84 -3.79
C THR A 256 -8.30 39.19 -3.54
N CYS A 257 -7.52 40.26 -3.45
CA CYS A 257 -8.02 41.61 -3.25
C CYS A 257 -8.89 42.08 -4.43
N ALA A 258 -10.06 42.65 -4.16
CA ALA A 258 -11.00 43.13 -5.20
C ALA A 258 -10.42 44.24 -6.10
N HIS A 259 -9.40 44.98 -5.66
CA HIS A 259 -8.81 46.08 -6.45
C HIS A 259 -7.92 45.58 -7.62
N ARG A 260 -6.91 44.75 -7.34
CA ARG A 260 -5.90 44.30 -8.31
C ARG A 260 -5.47 42.84 -8.11
N SER A 261 -6.36 42.02 -7.57
CA SER A 261 -6.15 40.58 -7.34
C SER A 261 -4.92 40.21 -6.48
N CYS A 262 -4.38 41.17 -5.73
CA CYS A 262 -3.24 40.96 -4.84
C CYS A 262 -3.58 39.87 -3.79
N PRO A 263 -2.69 38.89 -3.55
CA PRO A 263 -2.89 37.88 -2.52
C PRO A 263 -2.96 38.54 -1.14
N LEU A 264 -4.11 38.40 -0.47
CA LEU A 264 -4.35 39.04 0.83
C LEU A 264 -3.48 38.43 1.94
N HIS A 265 -3.08 37.16 1.80
CA HIS A 265 -2.26 36.47 2.80
C HIS A 265 -0.83 37.02 2.96
N LEU A 266 -0.39 37.92 2.07
CA LEU A 266 0.90 38.64 2.19
C LEU A 266 0.76 39.95 3.02
N GLY A 267 -0.41 40.23 3.57
CA GLY A 267 -0.71 41.41 4.38
C GLY A 267 -0.65 41.15 5.89
N SER A 268 -1.47 41.90 6.65
CA SER A 268 -1.59 41.77 8.12
C SER A 268 -3.06 41.66 8.55
N VAL A 269 -3.30 41.17 9.77
CA VAL A 269 -4.62 41.27 10.43
C VAL A 269 -4.61 42.52 11.32
N ASN A 270 -5.43 43.52 10.97
CA ASN A 270 -5.55 44.77 11.70
C ASN A 270 -6.94 44.86 12.32
N GLU A 271 -7.03 44.85 13.66
CA GLU A 271 -8.30 44.86 14.42
C GLU A 271 -9.32 43.80 13.97
N GLY A 272 -8.86 42.61 13.56
CA GLY A 272 -9.74 41.56 13.05
C GLY A 272 -10.28 41.80 11.63
N ARG A 273 -9.59 42.61 10.83
CA ARG A 273 -9.77 42.74 9.38
C ARG A 273 -8.47 42.38 8.66
N ILE A 274 -8.53 41.68 7.53
CA ILE A 274 -7.34 41.40 6.72
C ILE A 274 -7.01 42.63 5.84
N GLN A 275 -5.81 43.18 6.00
CA GLN A 275 -5.33 44.34 5.24
C GLN A 275 -4.54 43.88 4.01
N CYS A 276 -4.99 44.28 2.82
CA CYS A 276 -4.25 44.07 1.58
C CYS A 276 -2.90 44.82 1.60
N PRO A 277 -1.75 44.15 1.37
CA PRO A 277 -0.42 44.79 1.48
C PRO A 277 -0.17 45.85 0.38
N TYR A 278 -0.94 45.86 -0.71
CA TYR A 278 -0.66 46.73 -1.85
C TYR A 278 -1.19 48.16 -1.67
N HIS A 279 -2.45 48.30 -1.22
CA HIS A 279 -3.12 49.62 -1.09
C HIS A 279 -3.87 49.77 0.24
N GLY A 280 -3.59 48.90 1.22
CA GLY A 280 -4.16 48.98 2.57
C GLY A 280 -5.67 48.73 2.67
N TRP A 281 -6.33 48.17 1.64
CA TRP A 281 -7.77 47.86 1.70
C TRP A 281 -8.02 46.76 2.75
N GLU A 282 -8.89 47.02 3.72
CA GLU A 282 -9.17 46.10 4.84
C GLU A 282 -10.54 45.43 4.68
N TYR A 283 -10.56 44.10 4.81
CA TYR A 283 -11.76 43.27 4.67
C TYR A 283 -12.12 42.54 5.97
N THR A 284 -13.40 42.49 6.31
CA THR A 284 -13.94 41.70 7.43
C THR A 284 -14.00 40.20 7.12
N THR A 285 -14.29 39.39 8.15
CA THR A 285 -14.45 37.93 8.05
C THR A 285 -15.57 37.50 7.09
N ASP A 286 -16.61 38.32 6.88
CA ASP A 286 -17.65 38.09 5.87
C ASP A 286 -17.26 38.61 4.47
N GLY A 287 -16.07 39.19 4.29
CA GLY A 287 -15.53 39.67 3.02
C GLY A 287 -15.89 41.11 2.63
N LYS A 288 -16.61 41.87 3.46
CA LYS A 288 -16.92 43.29 3.20
C LYS A 288 -15.66 44.15 3.35
N CYS A 289 -15.40 45.04 2.39
CA CYS A 289 -14.31 46.02 2.49
C CYS A 289 -14.78 47.20 3.36
N GLU A 290 -14.15 47.43 4.51
CA GLU A 290 -14.56 48.50 5.44
C GLU A 290 -13.66 49.73 5.41
N LYS A 291 -12.41 49.58 4.97
CA LYS A 291 -11.45 50.68 4.91
C LYS A 291 -10.64 50.62 3.63
N MET A 292 -10.50 51.79 3.00
CA MET A 292 -9.74 51.99 1.77
C MET A 292 -8.90 53.27 1.99
N PRO A 293 -7.62 53.17 2.38
CA PRO A 293 -6.81 54.36 2.67
C PRO A 293 -6.61 55.29 1.47
N SER A 294 -6.58 54.74 0.26
CA SER A 294 -6.24 55.48 -0.98
C SER A 294 -7.45 55.95 -1.81
N THR A 295 -8.69 55.60 -1.45
CA THR A 295 -9.90 55.94 -2.21
C THR A 295 -11.16 55.68 -1.36
N ARG A 296 -12.36 55.97 -1.87
CA ARG A 296 -13.62 55.61 -1.20
C ARG A 296 -14.66 55.10 -2.20
N LEU A 297 -14.67 53.80 -2.42
CA LEU A 297 -15.75 53.10 -3.13
C LEU A 297 -16.72 52.49 -2.11
N LEU A 298 -18.02 52.67 -2.33
CA LEU A 298 -19.05 52.07 -1.49
C LEU A 298 -19.32 50.62 -1.93
N ASN A 299 -19.62 49.74 -0.97
CA ASN A 299 -20.13 48.38 -1.19
C ASN A 299 -19.21 47.40 -1.94
N VAL A 300 -17.88 47.52 -1.81
CA VAL A 300 -16.95 46.47 -2.25
C VAL A 300 -17.02 45.26 -1.30
N LYS A 301 -17.16 44.06 -1.86
CA LYS A 301 -17.12 42.79 -1.13
C LYS A 301 -16.37 41.72 -1.93
N ILE A 302 -15.57 40.89 -1.24
CA ILE A 302 -14.96 39.66 -1.77
C ILE A 302 -15.79 38.43 -1.35
N LYS A 303 -15.67 37.34 -2.10
CA LYS A 303 -16.30 36.04 -1.76
C LYS A 303 -15.79 35.56 -0.41
N SER A 304 -16.69 35.14 0.45
CA SER A 304 -16.45 34.51 1.75
C SER A 304 -17.18 33.17 1.82
N LEU A 305 -16.72 32.28 2.70
CA LEU A 305 -17.36 30.99 2.97
C LEU A 305 -17.93 30.98 4.39
N PRO A 306 -19.03 30.25 4.65
CA PRO A 306 -19.40 29.87 6.01
C PRO A 306 -18.20 29.20 6.68
N CYS A 307 -17.84 29.71 7.86
CA CYS A 307 -16.64 29.33 8.59
C CYS A 307 -17.00 29.26 10.08
N CYS A 308 -16.55 28.21 10.76
CA CYS A 308 -16.75 28.06 12.20
C CYS A 308 -15.57 27.34 12.87
N GLU A 309 -15.58 27.34 14.20
CA GLU A 309 -14.60 26.68 15.05
C GLU A 309 -15.32 25.68 15.95
N GLN A 310 -14.90 24.42 15.91
CA GLN A 310 -15.48 23.34 16.71
C GLN A 310 -14.40 22.28 16.97
N GLU A 311 -14.28 21.83 18.23
CA GLU A 311 -13.43 20.70 18.64
C GLU A 311 -11.94 20.83 18.25
N GLY A 312 -11.42 22.06 18.35
CA GLY A 312 -10.02 22.39 18.01
C GLY A 312 -9.73 22.43 16.51
N MET A 313 -10.76 22.44 15.67
CA MET A 313 -10.67 22.52 14.21
C MET A 313 -11.37 23.78 13.69
N ILE A 314 -10.80 24.38 12.66
CA ILE A 314 -11.46 25.39 11.83
C ILE A 314 -12.11 24.69 10.64
N TRP A 315 -13.40 24.94 10.45
CA TRP A 315 -14.24 24.32 9.43
C TRP A 315 -14.72 25.34 8.42
N ILE A 316 -14.83 24.94 7.15
CA ILE A 316 -15.45 25.73 6.08
C ILE A 316 -16.48 24.93 5.29
N TRP A 317 -17.44 25.65 4.70
CA TRP A 317 -18.36 25.11 3.71
C TRP A 317 -18.07 25.73 2.33
N PRO A 318 -17.37 25.03 1.42
CA PRO A 318 -17.06 25.55 0.08
C PRO A 318 -18.22 25.38 -0.91
N GLY A 319 -19.32 24.75 -0.49
CA GLY A 319 -20.51 24.48 -1.29
C GLY A 319 -21.35 25.70 -1.61
N ALA A 320 -22.21 25.55 -2.63
CA ALA A 320 -23.18 26.58 -3.02
C ALA A 320 -24.53 26.41 -2.30
N ASP A 321 -24.86 25.18 -1.88
CA ASP A 321 -26.07 24.88 -1.12
C ASP A 321 -25.94 25.43 0.32
N PRO A 322 -27.05 25.65 1.06
CA PRO A 322 -27.01 26.02 2.46
C PRO A 322 -26.20 25.01 3.30
N PRO A 323 -25.35 25.46 4.25
CA PRO A 323 -24.56 24.56 5.06
C PRO A 323 -25.42 23.63 5.92
N ALA A 324 -24.99 22.38 6.03
CA ALA A 324 -25.61 21.41 6.93
C ALA A 324 -25.57 21.92 8.38
N VAL A 325 -26.66 21.73 9.12
CA VAL A 325 -26.80 22.20 10.52
C VAL A 325 -25.82 21.48 11.46
N THR A 326 -25.49 20.22 11.16
CA THR A 326 -24.62 19.37 11.98
C THR A 326 -23.21 19.29 11.39
N LEU A 327 -22.23 19.42 12.28
CA LEU A 327 -20.81 19.10 12.03
C LEU A 327 -20.52 17.71 12.63
N PRO A 328 -19.78 16.83 11.94
CA PRO A 328 -19.37 15.56 12.51
C PRO A 328 -18.35 15.80 13.63
N SER A 329 -18.48 15.08 14.75
CA SER A 329 -17.51 15.18 15.83
C SER A 329 -16.18 14.52 15.44
N LEU A 330 -15.08 15.23 15.71
CA LEU A 330 -13.68 14.84 15.53
C LEU A 330 -12.88 14.91 16.85
N LEU A 331 -13.58 14.95 17.99
CA LEU A 331 -12.95 14.67 19.28
C LEU A 331 -12.40 13.24 19.27
N PRO A 332 -11.22 13.01 19.87
CA PRO A 332 -10.75 11.66 20.12
C PRO A 332 -11.67 10.97 21.14
N PRO A 333 -11.71 9.63 21.21
CA PRO A 333 -12.56 8.91 22.15
C PRO A 333 -12.29 9.30 23.61
N SER A 334 -13.26 9.07 24.49
CA SER A 334 -13.11 9.35 25.93
C SER A 334 -11.87 8.65 26.52
N GLY A 335 -11.09 9.37 27.32
CA GLY A 335 -9.81 8.91 27.88
C GLY A 335 -8.57 9.29 27.06
N PHE A 336 -8.70 9.56 25.76
CA PHE A 336 -7.57 9.94 24.91
C PHE A 336 -7.18 11.41 25.09
N GLN A 337 -5.87 11.69 24.98
CA GLN A 337 -5.32 13.04 24.97
C GLN A 337 -4.57 13.29 23.66
N ILE A 338 -4.78 14.47 23.07
CA ILE A 338 -4.07 14.92 21.87
C ILE A 338 -2.58 15.13 22.22
N HIS A 339 -1.71 14.53 21.42
CA HIS A 339 -0.25 14.54 21.57
C HIS A 339 0.47 15.23 20.40
N ALA A 340 -0.12 15.22 19.20
CA ALA A 340 0.38 15.97 18.05
C ALA A 340 -0.76 16.41 17.13
N GLU A 341 -0.61 17.60 16.56
CA GLU A 341 -1.43 18.16 15.49
C GLU A 341 -0.46 18.71 14.44
N ILE A 342 -0.55 18.21 13.20
CA ILE A 342 0.43 18.42 12.14
C ILE A 342 -0.32 18.69 10.83
N VAL A 343 0.12 19.70 10.08
CA VAL A 343 -0.42 20.03 8.75
C VAL A 343 0.67 19.88 7.70
N MET A 344 0.36 19.21 6.58
CA MET A 344 1.26 18.95 5.47
C MET A 344 0.57 19.23 4.13
N GLU A 345 1.31 19.81 3.18
CA GLU A 345 0.84 20.02 1.80
C GLU A 345 1.49 18.97 0.91
N LEU A 346 0.70 18.13 0.24
CA LEU A 346 1.16 16.93 -0.44
C LEU A 346 0.86 17.01 -1.95
N PRO A 347 1.79 16.60 -2.83
CA PRO A 347 1.63 16.66 -4.30
C PRO A 347 0.80 15.48 -4.85
N VAL A 348 -0.25 15.06 -4.13
CA VAL A 348 -1.15 13.96 -4.53
C VAL A 348 -2.62 14.37 -4.44
N GLU A 349 -3.43 13.79 -5.30
CA GLU A 349 -4.89 13.85 -5.32
C GLU A 349 -5.48 13.20 -4.05
N HIS A 350 -6.53 13.82 -3.48
CA HIS A 350 -7.01 13.46 -2.14
C HIS A 350 -7.63 12.07 -2.06
N GLY A 351 -8.29 11.61 -3.13
CA GLY A 351 -8.87 10.28 -3.21
C GLY A 351 -7.81 9.19 -3.22
N LEU A 352 -6.69 9.38 -3.90
CA LEU A 352 -5.56 8.44 -3.85
C LEU A 352 -4.99 8.29 -2.43
N LEU A 353 -4.81 9.41 -1.72
CA LEU A 353 -4.31 9.38 -0.35
C LEU A 353 -5.33 8.74 0.62
N LEU A 354 -6.62 9.05 0.48
CA LEU A 354 -7.69 8.40 1.25
C LEU A 354 -7.73 6.89 1.04
N ASP A 355 -7.60 6.46 -0.21
CA ASP A 355 -7.66 5.04 -0.60
C ASP A 355 -6.45 4.26 -0.06
N ASN A 356 -5.25 4.86 -0.07
CA ASN A 356 -4.05 4.31 0.58
C ASN A 356 -4.14 4.30 2.11
N LEU A 357 -4.69 5.32 2.76
CA LEU A 357 -4.90 5.34 4.22
C LEU A 357 -5.99 4.37 4.69
N LEU A 358 -6.88 3.94 3.79
CA LEU A 358 -7.93 2.95 4.03
C LEU A 358 -7.50 1.52 3.68
N ASP A 359 -6.29 1.34 3.14
CA ASP A 359 -5.64 0.04 2.99
C ASP A 359 -4.62 -0.18 4.12
N LEU A 360 -4.51 -1.43 4.57
CA LEU A 360 -3.45 -1.88 5.49
C LEU A 360 -2.67 -3.06 4.88
N ALA A 361 -3.12 -3.62 3.76
CA ALA A 361 -2.42 -4.71 3.08
C ALA A 361 -1.07 -4.27 2.49
N HIS A 362 -0.91 -2.98 2.15
CA HIS A 362 0.38 -2.42 1.76
C HIS A 362 1.38 -2.29 2.93
N ALA A 363 0.90 -2.16 4.17
CA ALA A 363 1.75 -1.78 5.30
C ALA A 363 2.96 -2.72 5.54
N PRO A 364 2.83 -4.06 5.53
CA PRO A 364 3.95 -4.99 5.68
C PRO A 364 5.05 -4.87 4.61
N PHE A 365 4.75 -4.25 3.46
CA PHE A 365 5.68 -4.07 2.35
C PHE A 365 6.27 -2.65 2.34
N THR A 366 5.42 -1.64 2.52
CA THR A 366 5.79 -0.22 2.45
C THR A 366 6.52 0.25 3.72
N HIS A 367 6.05 -0.18 4.90
CA HIS A 367 6.50 0.32 6.20
C HIS A 367 7.49 -0.60 6.90
N THR A 368 8.33 -1.28 6.10
CA THR A 368 9.38 -2.21 6.59
C THR A 368 10.51 -1.49 7.34
N SER A 369 10.71 -0.19 7.07
CA SER A 369 11.68 0.68 7.77
C SER A 369 11.12 1.36 9.02
N THR A 370 9.79 1.42 9.19
CA THR A 370 9.13 2.16 10.29
C THR A 370 8.43 1.21 11.27
N PHE A 371 7.14 0.92 11.07
CA PHE A 371 6.30 0.25 12.07
C PHE A 371 5.87 -1.18 11.71
N ALA A 372 5.93 -1.57 10.43
CA ALA A 372 5.39 -2.84 9.94
C ALA A 372 6.45 -3.93 9.69
N LYS A 373 7.67 -3.75 10.20
CA LYS A 373 8.78 -4.69 10.00
C LYS A 373 8.43 -6.09 10.52
N GLY A 374 8.36 -7.08 9.62
CA GLY A 374 8.06 -8.47 9.97
C GLY A 374 6.57 -8.75 10.20
N TRP A 375 5.66 -7.85 9.78
CA TRP A 375 4.23 -8.11 9.79
C TRP A 375 3.86 -9.14 8.70
N SER A 376 2.89 -10.01 9.00
CA SER A 376 2.22 -10.87 8.02
C SER A 376 1.26 -10.06 7.15
N VAL A 377 1.02 -10.51 5.92
CA VAL A 377 -0.01 -9.91 5.05
C VAL A 377 -1.40 -10.15 5.67
N PRO A 378 -2.21 -9.12 5.95
CA PRO A 378 -3.56 -9.30 6.46
C PRO A 378 -4.45 -9.96 5.39
N SER A 379 -5.22 -10.98 5.78
CA SER A 379 -5.95 -11.81 4.82
C SER A 379 -7.26 -11.17 4.31
N LEU A 380 -7.93 -10.38 5.15
CA LEU A 380 -9.12 -9.60 4.77
C LEU A 380 -9.49 -8.53 5.81
N VAL A 381 -10.12 -7.45 5.35
CA VAL A 381 -10.92 -6.57 6.22
C VAL A 381 -12.19 -7.30 6.66
N LYS A 382 -12.45 -7.30 7.96
CA LYS A 382 -13.72 -7.71 8.58
C LYS A 382 -14.47 -6.45 9.03
N PHE A 383 -15.80 -6.44 8.93
CA PHE A 383 -16.61 -5.26 9.28
C PHE A 383 -17.27 -5.44 10.65
N LEU A 384 -17.26 -4.39 11.47
CA LEU A 384 -17.88 -4.41 12.80
C LEU A 384 -19.42 -4.43 12.71
N THR A 385 -19.98 -3.80 11.66
CA THR A 385 -21.43 -3.78 11.40
C THR A 385 -21.71 -3.91 9.90
N PRO A 386 -22.61 -4.83 9.47
CA PRO A 386 -23.01 -4.89 8.06
C PRO A 386 -23.77 -3.65 7.56
N ALA A 387 -24.42 -2.90 8.46
CA ALA A 387 -25.34 -1.82 8.13
C ALA A 387 -24.71 -0.41 8.10
N SER A 388 -23.98 0.01 9.15
CA SER A 388 -23.40 1.37 9.26
C SER A 388 -22.09 1.58 8.47
N GLY A 389 -21.57 0.53 7.84
CA GLY A 389 -21.03 0.64 6.49
C GLY A 389 -19.67 1.32 6.26
N LEU A 390 -19.10 2.14 7.14
CA LEU A 390 -17.79 2.80 6.87
C LEU A 390 -16.65 2.44 7.83
N GLN A 391 -16.92 1.59 8.82
CA GLN A 391 -15.93 1.11 9.80
C GLN A 391 -15.59 -0.38 9.61
N GLY A 392 -14.30 -0.72 9.64
CA GLY A 392 -13.78 -2.10 9.59
C GLY A 392 -12.58 -2.32 10.50
N TYR A 393 -12.22 -3.59 10.71
CA TYR A 393 -11.03 -4.03 11.44
C TYR A 393 -10.23 -5.03 10.61
N TRP A 394 -8.93 -5.11 10.86
CA TRP A 394 -7.98 -5.85 10.05
C TRP A 394 -7.44 -7.10 10.75
N ASP A 395 -7.86 -8.29 10.35
CA ASP A 395 -7.39 -9.55 10.97
C ASP A 395 -5.97 -9.92 10.47
N PRO A 396 -4.96 -10.16 11.36
CA PRO A 396 -5.01 -10.38 12.81
C PRO A 396 -4.59 -9.18 13.69
N TYR A 397 -4.61 -7.96 13.15
CA TYR A 397 -4.16 -6.75 13.81
C TYR A 397 -5.24 -6.06 14.67
N PRO A 398 -4.91 -5.54 15.85
CA PRO A 398 -5.81 -4.73 16.65
C PRO A 398 -5.88 -3.30 16.07
N ILE A 399 -6.41 -3.18 14.85
CA ILE A 399 -6.52 -1.91 14.11
C ILE A 399 -7.94 -1.78 13.58
N ASP A 400 -8.69 -0.83 14.16
CA ASP A 400 -9.97 -0.36 13.63
C ASP A 400 -9.72 0.85 12.71
N MET A 401 -10.40 0.91 11.57
CA MET A 401 -10.39 2.04 10.63
C MET A 401 -11.81 2.45 10.25
N GLU A 402 -12.05 3.75 10.12
CA GLU A 402 -13.33 4.35 9.75
C GLU A 402 -13.13 5.47 8.71
N PHE A 403 -13.82 5.39 7.58
CA PHE A 403 -13.97 6.55 6.69
C PHE A 403 -15.12 7.43 7.19
N ARG A 404 -14.86 8.72 7.47
CA ARG A 404 -15.90 9.72 7.69
C ARG A 404 -16.01 10.68 6.49
N PRO A 405 -17.19 10.78 5.86
CA PRO A 405 -17.45 11.77 4.82
C PRO A 405 -17.12 13.20 5.25
N PRO A 406 -16.57 14.05 4.36
CA PRO A 406 -16.26 13.75 2.96
C PRO A 406 -14.82 13.25 2.69
N CYS A 407 -13.90 13.43 3.64
CA CYS A 407 -12.45 13.30 3.38
C CYS A 407 -11.62 12.90 4.61
N MET A 408 -12.21 12.17 5.57
CA MET A 408 -11.57 11.88 6.86
C MET A 408 -11.39 10.38 7.06
N VAL A 409 -10.24 9.98 7.59
CA VAL A 409 -9.96 8.61 8.02
C VAL A 409 -9.59 8.65 9.49
N LEU A 410 -10.38 7.97 10.32
CA LEU A 410 -10.07 7.72 11.72
C LEU A 410 -9.53 6.30 11.84
N SER A 411 -8.53 6.12 12.70
CA SER A 411 -8.04 4.79 13.05
C SER A 411 -7.71 4.71 14.53
N THR A 412 -7.93 3.54 15.11
CA THR A 412 -7.60 3.22 16.50
C THR A 412 -6.78 1.94 16.51
N ILE A 413 -5.53 2.06 16.96
CA ILE A 413 -4.52 1.02 16.98
C ILE A 413 -4.28 0.61 18.43
N GLY A 414 -4.52 -0.66 18.74
CA GLY A 414 -4.16 -1.25 20.02
C GLY A 414 -2.65 -1.50 20.10
N ILE A 415 -2.00 -0.89 21.08
CA ILE A 415 -0.56 -1.03 21.35
C ILE A 415 -0.43 -1.84 22.64
N SER A 416 0.46 -2.84 22.67
CA SER A 416 0.77 -3.57 23.92
C SER A 416 2.14 -3.19 24.49
N LYS A 417 3.10 -2.87 23.60
CA LYS A 417 4.41 -2.28 23.91
C LYS A 417 4.79 -1.32 22.78
N PRO A 418 5.62 -0.28 23.00
CA PRO A 418 6.09 0.58 21.92
C PRO A 418 6.68 -0.24 20.76
N GLY A 419 6.08 -0.14 19.57
CA GLY A 419 6.49 -0.91 18.38
C GLY A 419 6.10 -2.39 18.35
N ARG A 420 5.21 -2.88 19.23
CA ARG A 420 4.60 -4.23 19.12
C ARG A 420 3.08 -4.20 19.32
N LEU A 421 2.39 -4.88 18.43
CA LEU A 421 0.97 -5.20 18.53
C LEU A 421 0.82 -6.58 19.20
N GLU A 422 -0.01 -6.69 20.24
CA GLU A 422 -0.47 -7.97 20.81
C GLU A 422 -1.99 -7.86 21.03
N GLY A 423 -2.75 -8.86 20.58
CA GLY A 423 -4.22 -8.91 20.64
C GLY A 423 -4.86 -9.15 19.26
N GLN A 424 -5.98 -9.87 19.20
CA GLN A 424 -6.73 -10.11 17.95
C GLN A 424 -7.74 -9.00 17.62
N ASN A 425 -7.93 -8.05 18.55
CA ASN A 425 -8.91 -6.98 18.45
C ASN A 425 -8.46 -5.79 19.32
N THR A 426 -8.77 -4.56 18.91
CA THR A 426 -8.50 -3.34 19.67
C THR A 426 -8.96 -3.44 21.13
N ARG A 427 -10.17 -3.95 21.37
CA ARG A 427 -10.79 -4.08 22.71
C ARG A 427 -10.01 -4.98 23.69
N GLN A 428 -9.03 -5.74 23.23
CA GLN A 428 -8.18 -6.60 24.06
C GLN A 428 -6.86 -5.92 24.47
N CYS A 429 -6.55 -4.75 23.91
CA CYS A 429 -5.33 -4.01 24.19
C CYS A 429 -5.50 -3.10 25.41
N SER A 430 -4.42 -2.89 26.16
CA SER A 430 -4.40 -2.05 27.36
C SER A 430 -4.06 -0.59 27.10
N THR A 431 -3.48 -0.29 25.94
CA THR A 431 -3.14 1.07 25.50
C THR A 431 -3.43 1.25 24.02
N HIS A 432 -3.76 2.47 23.60
CA HIS A 432 -4.23 2.75 22.26
C HIS A 432 -3.65 4.05 21.70
N LEU A 433 -3.39 4.02 20.40
CA LEU A 433 -3.12 5.17 19.55
C LEU A 433 -4.35 5.43 18.69
N HIS A 434 -4.93 6.63 18.81
CA HIS A 434 -6.00 7.10 17.94
C HIS A 434 -5.46 8.18 16.99
N GLN A 435 -5.71 7.99 15.70
CA GLN A 435 -5.23 8.87 14.63
C GLN A 435 -6.39 9.35 13.77
N LEU A 436 -6.42 10.66 13.51
CA LEU A 436 -7.32 11.30 12.56
C LEU A 436 -6.49 11.88 11.42
N HIS A 437 -6.82 11.50 10.19
CA HIS A 437 -6.28 12.05 8.95
C HIS A 437 -7.40 12.75 8.19
N VAL A 438 -7.22 14.03 7.83
CA VAL A 438 -8.13 14.79 6.97
C VAL A 438 -7.41 15.07 5.65
N CYS A 439 -7.88 14.49 4.55
CA CYS A 439 -7.29 14.65 3.22
C CYS A 439 -8.07 15.74 2.45
N LEU A 440 -7.81 17.01 2.76
CA LEU A 440 -8.55 18.12 2.14
C LEU A 440 -8.22 18.21 0.62
N PRO A 441 -9.22 18.16 -0.28
CA PRO A 441 -9.01 18.38 -1.71
C PRO A 441 -8.58 19.84 -1.96
N SER A 442 -7.28 20.06 -2.14
CA SER A 442 -6.73 21.40 -2.41
C SER A 442 -6.75 21.70 -3.90
N SER A 443 -6.20 20.82 -4.73
CA SER A 443 -6.28 20.87 -6.18
C SER A 443 -6.31 19.45 -6.75
N ARG A 444 -6.51 19.31 -8.06
CA ARG A 444 -6.48 18.00 -8.75
C ARG A 444 -5.27 17.12 -8.44
N ASN A 445 -4.10 17.73 -8.17
CA ASN A 445 -2.86 17.01 -7.87
C ASN A 445 -2.27 17.45 -6.51
N LYS A 446 -3.08 18.02 -5.61
CA LYS A 446 -2.62 18.41 -4.27
C LYS A 446 -3.66 18.18 -3.18
N THR A 447 -3.17 17.77 -2.02
CA THR A 447 -3.98 17.53 -0.82
C THR A 447 -3.32 18.18 0.37
N ARG A 448 -4.09 18.94 1.14
CA ARG A 448 -3.68 19.42 2.46
C ARG A 448 -4.08 18.37 3.50
N LEU A 449 -3.10 17.67 4.05
CA LEU A 449 -3.30 16.67 5.08
C LEU A 449 -3.25 17.32 6.47
N LEU A 450 -4.33 17.22 7.25
CA LEU A 450 -4.29 17.46 8.68
C LEU A 450 -4.20 16.10 9.39
N TYR A 451 -3.21 15.95 10.27
CA TYR A 451 -2.98 14.75 11.06
C TYR A 451 -3.05 15.10 12.55
N ARG A 452 -3.95 14.44 13.28
CA ARG A 452 -4.09 14.54 14.74
C ARG A 452 -3.80 13.18 15.37
N MET A 453 -2.84 13.14 16.28
CA MET A 453 -2.43 11.95 17.03
C MET A 453 -2.86 12.08 18.48
N SER A 454 -3.59 11.09 19.00
CA SER A 454 -4.04 11.03 20.39
C SER A 454 -3.70 9.68 21.04
N LEU A 455 -3.37 9.67 22.33
CA LEU A 455 -3.05 8.47 23.10
C LEU A 455 -3.93 8.41 24.35
N ASP A 456 -4.41 7.23 24.74
CA ASP A 456 -5.04 7.01 26.06
C ASP A 456 -4.02 6.80 27.19
N PHE A 457 -2.75 6.64 26.83
CA PHE A 457 -1.62 6.38 27.71
C PHE A 457 -0.57 7.51 27.66
N ALA A 458 0.36 7.46 28.62
CA ALA A 458 1.53 8.34 28.71
C ALA A 458 1.25 9.86 28.54
N PRO A 459 0.24 10.46 29.23
CA PRO A 459 -0.18 11.85 29.04
C PRO A 459 0.90 12.91 29.39
N LEU A 460 1.99 12.50 30.03
CA LEU A 460 3.15 13.34 30.30
C LEU A 460 3.98 13.64 29.02
N LEU A 461 3.91 12.79 27.97
CA LEU A 461 4.69 12.96 26.75
C LEU A 461 4.39 14.27 26.02
N ARG A 462 3.15 14.78 26.09
CA ARG A 462 2.76 16.07 25.50
C ARG A 462 3.47 17.27 26.12
N HIS A 463 3.97 17.13 27.35
CA HIS A 463 4.67 18.19 28.10
C HIS A 463 6.19 18.14 27.90
N ILE A 464 6.72 17.10 27.25
CA ILE A 464 8.16 17.00 26.98
C ILE A 464 8.54 18.06 25.92
N PRO A 465 9.51 18.94 26.20
CA PRO A 465 9.93 19.96 25.25
C PRO A 465 10.46 19.31 23.97
N PHE A 466 10.22 19.97 22.84
CA PHE A 466 10.57 19.49 21.49
C PHE A 466 9.89 18.21 21.01
N MET A 467 9.10 17.50 21.83
CA MET A 467 8.50 16.21 21.45
C MET A 467 7.56 16.31 20.23
N LYS A 468 6.92 17.47 20.03
CA LYS A 468 6.15 17.78 18.80
C LYS A 468 6.98 17.66 17.50
N TYR A 469 8.27 17.98 17.53
CA TYR A 469 9.14 17.86 16.35
C TYR A 469 9.50 16.40 16.08
N MET A 470 9.67 15.59 17.13
CA MET A 470 9.84 14.14 16.99
C MET A 470 8.58 13.50 16.39
N TRP A 471 7.38 13.84 16.90
CA TRP A 471 6.12 13.34 16.32
C TRP A 471 5.95 13.75 14.87
N ARG A 472 6.28 15.00 14.52
CA ARG A 472 6.28 15.47 13.14
C ARG A 472 7.27 14.70 12.28
N HIS A 473 8.49 14.47 12.75
CA HIS A 473 9.50 13.71 12.01
C HIS A 473 9.06 12.26 11.74
N PHE A 474 8.50 11.57 12.74
CA PHE A 474 7.97 10.22 12.55
C PHE A 474 6.77 10.18 11.58
N ALA A 475 5.85 11.15 11.68
CA ALA A 475 4.72 11.25 10.75
C ALA A 475 5.18 11.54 9.31
N GLU A 476 6.12 12.48 9.13
CA GLU A 476 6.74 12.76 7.84
C GLU A 476 7.52 11.55 7.30
N GLN A 477 8.23 10.79 8.14
CA GLN A 477 8.92 9.57 7.71
C GLN A 477 7.94 8.54 7.15
N VAL A 478 6.92 8.14 7.93
CA VAL A 478 5.90 7.15 7.53
C VAL A 478 5.19 7.60 6.24
N LEU A 479 4.73 8.85 6.20
CA LEU A 479 4.01 9.38 5.05
C LEU A 479 4.87 9.44 3.77
N ASN A 480 6.18 9.67 3.88
CA ASN A 480 7.09 9.60 2.74
C ASN A 480 7.32 8.15 2.23
N GLU A 481 6.96 7.13 3.01
CA GLU A 481 6.93 5.74 2.54
C GLU A 481 5.72 5.46 1.66
N ASP A 482 4.55 6.02 1.99
CA ASP A 482 3.36 5.97 1.15
C ASP A 482 3.49 6.87 -0.09
N LEU A 483 3.91 8.12 0.11
CA LEU A 483 3.89 9.17 -0.92
C LEU A 483 4.70 8.78 -2.16
N ARG A 484 5.82 8.05 -1.99
CA ARG A 484 6.63 7.56 -3.12
C ARG A 484 5.84 6.62 -4.06
N LEU A 485 4.87 5.87 -3.51
CA LEU A 485 4.02 4.94 -4.25
C LEU A 485 2.82 5.66 -4.85
N VAL A 486 2.15 6.49 -4.05
CA VAL A 486 0.93 7.22 -4.45
C VAL A 486 1.22 8.25 -5.56
N VAL A 487 2.39 8.90 -5.55
CA VAL A 487 2.82 9.77 -6.67
C VAL A 487 2.97 8.98 -7.98
N GLY A 488 3.50 7.75 -7.93
CA GLY A 488 3.62 6.88 -9.10
C GLY A 488 2.27 6.31 -9.59
N GLN A 489 1.27 6.21 -8.72
CA GLN A 489 -0.12 5.93 -9.11
C GLN A 489 -0.75 7.16 -9.78
N GLN A 490 -0.55 8.36 -9.21
CA GLN A 490 -1.06 9.61 -9.78
C GLN A 490 -0.51 9.88 -11.18
N GLU A 491 0.78 9.66 -11.43
CA GLU A 491 1.37 9.82 -12.76
C GLU A 491 0.66 8.94 -13.81
N ARG A 492 0.38 7.67 -13.45
CA ARG A 492 -0.37 6.75 -14.32
C ARG A 492 -1.82 7.21 -14.52
N MET A 493 -2.46 7.74 -13.47
CA MET A 493 -3.83 8.28 -13.54
C MET A 493 -3.93 9.53 -14.43
N ILE A 494 -2.93 10.41 -14.39
CA ILE A 494 -2.79 11.55 -15.32
C ILE A 494 -2.63 11.05 -16.76
N ASN A 495 -1.85 9.98 -16.95
CA ASN A 495 -1.67 9.29 -18.24
C ASN A 495 -2.86 8.39 -18.65
N GLY A 496 -4.01 8.51 -17.97
CA GLY A 496 -5.26 7.83 -18.35
C GLY A 496 -5.42 6.39 -17.84
N ALA A 497 -4.51 5.88 -17.00
CA ALA A 497 -4.70 4.59 -16.33
C ALA A 497 -5.74 4.70 -15.21
N ASN A 498 -6.69 3.75 -15.15
CA ASN A 498 -7.61 3.65 -14.03
C ASN A 498 -6.98 2.78 -12.92
N VAL A 499 -6.45 3.43 -11.89
CA VAL A 499 -5.80 2.77 -10.74
C VAL A 499 -6.76 2.05 -9.79
N TRP A 500 -8.08 2.25 -9.94
CA TRP A 500 -9.13 1.71 -9.08
C TRP A 500 -9.92 0.54 -9.69
N ASN A 501 -9.55 0.10 -10.91
CA ASN A 501 -10.37 -0.79 -11.74
C ASN A 501 -10.46 -2.25 -11.27
N TRP A 502 -9.47 -2.74 -10.51
CA TRP A 502 -9.32 -4.16 -10.17
C TRP A 502 -9.25 -4.41 -8.65
N PRO A 503 -10.32 -4.11 -7.90
CA PRO A 503 -10.32 -4.29 -6.46
C PRO A 503 -10.30 -5.78 -6.06
N VAL A 504 -9.57 -6.10 -5.00
CA VAL A 504 -9.43 -7.43 -4.39
C VAL A 504 -9.99 -7.48 -2.96
N SER A 505 -9.78 -8.58 -2.25
CA SER A 505 -10.47 -8.88 -0.98
C SER A 505 -10.10 -7.97 0.21
N TYR A 506 -8.98 -7.26 0.16
CA TYR A 506 -8.57 -6.30 1.20
C TYR A 506 -9.04 -4.86 0.89
N ASP A 507 -9.24 -4.48 -0.37
CA ASP A 507 -9.65 -3.13 -0.80
C ASP A 507 -11.07 -2.70 -0.35
N LYS A 508 -11.76 -3.48 0.50
CA LYS A 508 -13.19 -3.29 0.79
C LYS A 508 -13.50 -1.90 1.36
N LEU A 509 -12.63 -1.32 2.17
CA LEU A 509 -12.82 0.05 2.70
C LEU A 509 -12.65 1.11 1.61
N GLY A 510 -11.57 1.03 0.83
CA GLY A 510 -11.37 1.87 -0.36
C GLY A 510 -12.54 1.80 -1.35
N VAL A 511 -13.01 0.59 -1.68
CA VAL A 511 -14.20 0.37 -2.53
C VAL A 511 -15.44 1.05 -1.95
N ARG A 512 -15.66 1.04 -0.63
CA ARG A 512 -16.80 1.73 -0.02
C ARG A 512 -16.67 3.26 -0.08
N TYR A 513 -15.48 3.82 0.13
CA TYR A 513 -15.18 5.24 -0.13
C TYR A 513 -15.49 5.61 -1.59
N ARG A 514 -14.97 4.84 -2.55
CA ARG A 514 -15.17 5.04 -3.99
C ARG A 514 -16.67 5.01 -4.34
N LEU A 515 -17.43 4.03 -3.84
CA LEU A 515 -18.89 3.92 -4.04
C LEU A 515 -19.68 5.08 -3.39
N TRP A 516 -19.24 5.58 -2.24
CA TRP A 516 -19.81 6.77 -1.60
C TRP A 516 -19.57 8.01 -2.46
N ARG A 517 -18.34 8.20 -2.97
CA ARG A 517 -17.99 9.35 -3.82
C ARG A 517 -18.79 9.34 -5.13
N ASP A 518 -18.89 8.20 -5.79
CA ASP A 518 -19.77 7.96 -6.95
C ASP A 518 -21.22 8.42 -6.70
N ALA A 519 -21.77 8.10 -5.53
CA ALA A 519 -23.14 8.44 -5.18
C ALA A 519 -23.33 9.95 -4.97
N VAL A 520 -22.35 10.63 -4.35
CA VAL A 520 -22.31 12.09 -4.24
C VAL A 520 -22.22 12.73 -5.62
N GLU A 521 -21.30 12.26 -6.46
CA GLU A 521 -21.07 12.79 -7.81
C GLU A 521 -22.31 12.62 -8.71
N GLN A 522 -22.98 11.47 -8.61
CA GLN A 522 -24.26 11.19 -9.30
C GLN A 522 -25.45 11.96 -8.69
N GLY A 523 -25.32 12.55 -7.50
CA GLY A 523 -26.40 13.29 -6.83
C GLY A 523 -27.52 12.40 -6.31
N ARG A 524 -27.17 11.21 -5.79
CA ARG A 524 -28.15 10.29 -5.20
C ARG A 524 -28.72 10.87 -3.91
N LYS A 525 -30.04 10.81 -3.74
CA LYS A 525 -30.76 11.29 -2.54
C LYS A 525 -30.37 10.56 -1.26
N HIS A 526 -30.00 9.28 -1.38
CA HIS A 526 -29.47 8.47 -0.28
C HIS A 526 -28.05 8.07 -0.66
N LEU A 527 -27.09 8.43 0.18
CA LEU A 527 -25.70 8.02 0.02
C LEU A 527 -25.56 6.58 0.57
N PRO A 528 -24.73 5.73 -0.04
CA PRO A 528 -24.45 4.42 0.53
C PRO A 528 -23.72 4.62 1.85
N PHE A 529 -24.02 3.75 2.83
CA PHE A 529 -23.36 3.72 4.13
C PHE A 529 -23.58 4.96 5.03
N SER A 530 -24.46 5.91 4.67
CA SER A 530 -25.00 6.85 5.64
C SER A 530 -25.97 6.13 6.56
N GLU A 531 -25.92 6.40 7.87
CA GLU A 531 -26.88 5.85 8.82
C GLU A 531 -28.32 6.24 8.42
N SER A 532 -29.14 5.22 8.16
CA SER A 532 -30.55 5.39 7.81
C SER A 532 -31.39 5.47 9.09
N SER A 533 -31.48 6.69 9.63
CA SER A 533 -32.44 7.15 10.65
C SER A 533 -32.34 6.56 12.06
#